data_AF-A0A3N0DNX7-F1
#
_entry.id   AF-A0A3N0DNX7-F1
#
_cell.length_a   1.000
_cell.length_b   1.000
_cell.length_c   1.000
_cell.angle_alpha   90.00
_cell.angle_beta   90.00
_cell.angle_gamma   90.00
#
_symmetry.space_group_name_H-M   'P 1'
#
loop_
_entity.id
_entity.type
_entity.pdbx_description
1 polymer ?
#
loop_
_entity_poly.entity_id
_entity_poly.type
_entity_poly.pdbx_seq_one_letter_code
_entity_poly.pdbx_strand_id
1 'polypeptide(L)'
;MTLIDTVHGFIATLDALGAELGVEFPSQEMSSKLGPPLDQMLEPYLPADEIPAAAELFRSLYPTHAVPAVPALPGVVEALAAVRAQHGRILLVTGKYEPNAQLHVDRLGLDVDSVHGWVWGAAKGEVLREHGASIYVGDHIHDVEGAKAAGAFSVSVLTGGCTREELVEAGTDVVLTDLREFPGWLEGHLLEVRLAALDAALRELPSLLVAFSGGADSGFLLAAAVRALGPDKVAAATAYSPSLPLSERQPALDFAADLGVRVLTPATDELSRPGYAANDGDRCAFCKSELLDVLGPLAEEHGFAAVATGTNADDARAGFRPGIVAAAERGAITPLLDAGFTKVQIREASRRWGLATWDKPAAACLSSRVAFGVPIDAGRLARIERAEAGARAALTEAGVEVHNLRVRDLGETARLEVDAAAVALVGPSVLDAIRQAGFADAEVDPLGFRSGSMNELLPDPERFR
;
A
#
# COMPACT_ATOMS: atom_id res chain seq x y z
N MET A 1 23.94 -12.60 -12.05
CA MET A 1 23.76 -11.86 -10.78
C MET A 1 22.32 -11.40 -10.68
N THR A 2 21.80 -11.18 -9.47
CA THR A 2 20.42 -10.68 -9.29
C THR A 2 20.27 -9.17 -9.53
N LEU A 3 21.05 -8.31 -8.85
CA LEU A 3 20.78 -6.85 -8.84
C LEU A 3 21.73 -5.99 -9.70
N ILE A 4 22.94 -6.47 -9.97
CA ILE A 4 23.97 -5.69 -10.66
C ILE A 4 24.65 -6.57 -11.71
N ASP A 5 25.46 -6.00 -12.60
CA ASP A 5 26.32 -6.77 -13.51
C ASP A 5 27.80 -6.57 -13.15
N THR A 6 28.38 -7.52 -12.42
CA THR A 6 29.81 -7.51 -12.05
C THR A 6 30.72 -8.19 -13.05
N VAL A 7 30.26 -8.66 -14.20
CA VAL A 7 31.14 -9.37 -15.15
C VAL A 7 32.33 -8.48 -15.51
N HIS A 8 32.04 -7.26 -15.96
CA HIS A 8 33.08 -6.30 -16.34
C HIS A 8 33.95 -5.85 -15.17
N GLY A 9 33.34 -5.56 -14.01
CA GLY A 9 34.10 -5.13 -12.83
C GLY A 9 35.00 -6.23 -12.26
N PHE A 10 34.55 -7.49 -12.33
CA PHE A 10 35.34 -8.65 -11.91
C PHE A 10 36.55 -8.84 -12.82
N ILE A 11 36.35 -8.80 -14.15
CA ILE A 11 37.44 -8.88 -15.14
C ILE A 11 38.48 -7.78 -14.87
N ALA A 12 38.04 -6.52 -14.75
CA ALA A 12 38.94 -5.39 -14.52
C ALA A 12 39.75 -5.52 -13.22
N THR A 13 39.14 -6.04 -12.15
CA THR A 13 39.85 -6.25 -10.87
C THR A 13 40.82 -7.42 -10.96
N LEU A 14 40.45 -8.48 -11.67
CA LEU A 14 41.29 -9.66 -11.83
C LEU A 14 42.50 -9.39 -12.74
N ASP A 15 42.32 -8.61 -13.79
CA ASP A 15 43.42 -8.16 -14.66
C ASP A 15 44.40 -7.27 -13.87
N ALA A 16 43.89 -6.39 -13.01
CA ALA A 16 44.72 -5.58 -12.12
C ALA A 16 45.47 -6.45 -11.08
N LEU A 17 44.80 -7.44 -10.50
CA LEU A 17 45.43 -8.40 -9.59
C LEU A 17 46.56 -9.17 -10.29
N GLY A 18 46.31 -9.65 -11.51
CA GLY A 18 47.31 -10.36 -12.30
C GLY A 18 48.54 -9.52 -12.59
N ALA A 19 48.35 -8.23 -12.88
CA ALA A 19 49.45 -7.29 -13.08
C ALA A 19 50.30 -7.09 -11.82
N GLU A 20 49.69 -7.00 -10.64
CA GLU A 20 50.40 -6.87 -9.35
C GLU A 20 51.15 -8.15 -8.95
N LEU A 21 50.56 -9.32 -9.22
CA LEU A 21 51.15 -10.62 -8.88
C LEU A 21 52.11 -11.16 -9.95
N GLY A 22 52.13 -10.57 -11.14
CA GLY A 22 52.86 -11.12 -12.29
C GLY A 22 52.28 -12.44 -12.81
N VAL A 23 50.98 -12.65 -12.63
CA VAL A 23 50.25 -13.87 -13.01
C VAL A 23 49.21 -13.55 -14.08
N GLU A 24 49.14 -14.36 -15.14
CA GLU A 24 48.14 -14.21 -16.18
C GLU A 24 46.88 -15.03 -15.82
N PHE A 25 45.79 -14.33 -15.51
CA PHE A 25 44.49 -14.96 -15.27
C PHE A 25 43.65 -14.95 -16.57
N PRO A 26 42.99 -16.06 -16.94
CA PRO A 26 42.03 -16.08 -18.04
C PRO A 26 40.71 -15.43 -17.60
N SER A 27 40.73 -14.12 -17.38
CA SER A 27 39.66 -13.37 -16.71
C SER A 27 38.30 -13.45 -17.41
N GLN A 28 38.29 -13.54 -18.74
CA GLN A 28 37.08 -13.79 -19.55
C GLN A 28 36.46 -15.17 -19.27
N GLU A 29 37.27 -16.21 -19.17
CA GLU A 29 36.76 -17.56 -18.86
C GLU A 29 36.29 -17.63 -17.40
N MET A 30 37.06 -17.05 -16.48
CA MET A 30 36.72 -17.02 -15.06
C MET A 30 35.41 -16.26 -14.80
N SER A 31 35.15 -15.17 -15.54
CA SER A 31 33.90 -14.40 -15.39
C SER A 31 32.66 -15.16 -15.88
N SER A 32 32.81 -16.09 -16.82
CA SER A 32 31.71 -16.97 -17.27
C SER A 32 31.30 -18.02 -16.24
N LYS A 33 32.14 -18.24 -15.21
CA LYS A 33 31.96 -19.22 -14.13
C LYS A 33 31.71 -18.55 -12.77
N LEU A 34 31.19 -17.32 -12.75
CA LEU A 34 30.90 -16.60 -11.51
C LEU A 34 29.84 -17.32 -10.67
N GLY A 35 30.13 -17.53 -9.38
CA GLY A 35 29.26 -18.22 -8.44
C GLY A 35 30.01 -18.76 -7.22
N PRO A 36 31.13 -19.50 -7.42
CA PRO A 36 31.98 -19.96 -6.34
C PRO A 36 32.72 -18.83 -5.59
N PRO A 37 33.20 -19.07 -4.36
CA PRO A 37 34.09 -18.15 -3.64
C PRO A 37 35.38 -17.86 -4.43
N LEU A 38 35.90 -16.63 -4.31
CA LEU A 38 37.10 -16.18 -5.03
C LEU A 38 38.30 -17.11 -4.80
N ASP A 39 38.49 -17.55 -3.56
CA ASP A 39 39.64 -18.38 -3.17
C ASP A 39 39.67 -19.68 -4.02
N GLN A 40 38.51 -20.32 -4.23
CA GLN A 40 38.37 -21.51 -5.09
C GLN A 40 38.63 -21.19 -6.56
N MET A 41 38.30 -19.98 -7.01
CA MET A 41 38.57 -19.54 -8.39
C MET A 41 40.06 -19.30 -8.62
N LEU A 42 40.83 -18.99 -7.58
CA LEU A 42 42.27 -18.73 -7.65
C LEU A 42 43.13 -20.00 -7.50
N GLU A 43 42.62 -21.06 -6.88
CA GLU A 43 43.31 -22.34 -6.67
C GLU A 43 44.04 -22.91 -7.90
N PRO A 44 43.49 -22.85 -9.13
CA PRO A 44 44.18 -23.37 -10.31
C PRO A 44 45.41 -22.56 -10.75
N TYR A 45 45.57 -21.33 -10.25
CA TYR A 45 46.52 -20.34 -10.77
C TYR A 45 47.57 -19.92 -9.74
N LEU A 46 47.30 -20.09 -8.44
CA LEU A 46 48.18 -19.67 -7.36
C LEU A 46 48.48 -20.82 -6.39
N PRO A 47 49.67 -20.85 -5.77
CA PRO A 47 49.97 -21.73 -4.64
C PRO A 47 49.00 -21.50 -3.47
N ALA A 48 48.63 -22.56 -2.76
CA ALA A 48 47.63 -22.51 -1.70
C ALA A 48 47.96 -21.54 -0.55
N ASP A 49 49.24 -21.31 -0.29
CA ASP A 49 49.74 -20.36 0.72
C ASP A 49 49.71 -18.90 0.26
N GLU A 50 49.62 -18.62 -1.05
CA GLU A 50 49.53 -17.28 -1.62
C GLU A 50 48.09 -16.80 -1.81
N ILE A 51 47.12 -17.72 -1.91
CA ILE A 51 45.70 -17.41 -2.14
C ILE A 51 45.12 -16.42 -1.12
N PRO A 52 45.35 -16.57 0.21
CA PRO A 52 44.80 -15.63 1.18
C PRO A 52 45.24 -14.18 0.94
N ALA A 53 46.54 -13.98 0.65
CA ALA A 53 47.09 -12.66 0.37
C ALA A 53 46.59 -12.10 -0.97
N ALA A 54 46.50 -12.95 -2.01
CA ALA A 54 45.94 -12.55 -3.30
C ALA A 54 44.46 -12.15 -3.20
N ALA A 55 43.67 -12.86 -2.40
CA ALA A 55 42.26 -12.54 -2.17
C ALA A 55 42.10 -11.22 -1.39
N GLU A 56 42.96 -10.92 -0.43
CA GLU A 56 43.00 -9.61 0.23
C GLU A 56 43.38 -8.49 -0.73
N LEU A 57 44.40 -8.70 -1.58
CA LEU A 57 44.81 -7.73 -2.60
C LEU A 57 43.67 -7.48 -3.60
N PHE A 58 43.00 -8.52 -4.09
CA PHE A 58 41.82 -8.41 -4.94
C PHE A 58 40.75 -7.52 -4.30
N ARG A 59 40.44 -7.76 -3.02
CA ARG A 59 39.44 -6.95 -2.28
C ARG A 59 39.87 -5.49 -2.16
N SER A 60 41.17 -5.21 -2.01
CA SER A 60 41.67 -3.83 -1.96
C SER A 60 41.66 -3.11 -3.31
N LEU A 61 41.82 -3.85 -4.42
CA LEU A 61 41.75 -3.32 -5.79
C LEU A 61 40.29 -3.09 -6.24
N TYR A 62 39.36 -3.89 -5.72
CA TYR A 62 37.96 -3.92 -6.15
C TYR A 62 37.23 -2.55 -6.12
N PRO A 63 37.34 -1.71 -5.08
CA PRO A 63 36.70 -0.39 -5.07
C PRO A 63 37.11 0.50 -6.24
N THR A 64 38.37 0.40 -6.68
CA THR A 64 38.91 1.21 -7.78
C THR A 64 38.51 0.66 -9.14
N HIS A 65 38.60 -0.66 -9.31
CA HIS A 65 38.48 -1.28 -10.64
C HIS A 65 37.06 -1.78 -10.96
N ALA A 66 36.30 -2.24 -9.96
CA ALA A 66 34.96 -2.79 -10.19
C ALA A 66 33.86 -1.75 -9.98
N VAL A 67 33.82 -1.09 -8.82
CA VAL A 67 32.67 -0.26 -8.39
C VAL A 67 32.27 0.83 -9.41
N PRO A 68 33.18 1.55 -10.07
CA PRO A 68 32.80 2.60 -11.03
C PRO A 68 32.13 2.09 -12.31
N ALA A 69 32.34 0.82 -12.68
CA ALA A 69 32.00 0.27 -14.00
C ALA A 69 30.81 -0.72 -13.96
N VAL A 70 30.23 -0.98 -12.80
CA VAL A 70 29.16 -1.97 -12.62
C VAL A 70 27.79 -1.30 -12.69
N PRO A 71 26.98 -1.57 -13.73
CA PRO A 71 25.60 -1.08 -13.81
C PRO A 71 24.65 -1.94 -12.97
N ALA A 72 23.52 -1.35 -12.57
CA ALA A 72 22.35 -2.10 -12.12
C ALA A 72 21.75 -2.90 -13.30
N LEU A 73 21.19 -4.08 -13.01
CA LEU A 73 20.46 -4.84 -14.01
C LEU A 73 19.11 -4.16 -14.33
N PRO A 74 18.57 -4.35 -15.55
CA PRO A 74 17.23 -3.85 -15.90
C PRO A 74 16.15 -4.32 -14.91
N GLY A 75 15.25 -3.42 -14.52
CA GLY A 75 14.12 -3.74 -13.63
C GLY A 75 14.43 -3.67 -12.13
N VAL A 76 15.68 -3.43 -11.73
CA VAL A 76 16.07 -3.42 -10.31
C VAL A 76 15.40 -2.28 -9.55
N VAL A 77 15.43 -1.06 -10.09
CA VAL A 77 14.83 0.12 -9.43
C VAL A 77 13.32 -0.10 -9.25
N GLU A 78 12.66 -0.60 -10.29
CA GLU A 78 11.23 -0.91 -10.26
C GLU A 78 10.90 -2.05 -9.29
N ALA A 79 11.74 -3.09 -9.23
CA ALA A 79 11.56 -4.21 -8.30
C ALA A 79 11.68 -3.77 -6.83
N LEU A 80 12.70 -2.96 -6.50
CA LEU A 80 12.85 -2.41 -5.15
C LEU A 80 11.70 -1.45 -4.79
N ALA A 81 11.32 -0.57 -5.73
CA ALA A 81 10.18 0.33 -5.54
C ALA A 81 8.86 -0.44 -5.33
N ALA A 82 8.67 -1.59 -5.98
CA ALA A 82 7.49 -2.44 -5.79
C ALA A 82 7.42 -3.01 -4.38
N VAL A 83 8.55 -3.43 -3.79
CA VAL A 83 8.61 -3.86 -2.39
C VAL A 83 8.23 -2.70 -1.46
N ARG A 84 8.75 -1.50 -1.73
CA ARG A 84 8.42 -0.29 -0.93
C ARG A 84 6.96 0.13 -1.05
N ALA A 85 6.37 0.04 -2.24
CA ALA A 85 4.94 0.30 -2.45
C ALA A 85 4.05 -0.64 -1.64
N GLN A 86 4.56 -1.82 -1.30
CA GLN A 86 3.92 -2.81 -0.43
C GLN A 86 4.36 -2.70 1.03
N HIS A 87 5.07 -1.62 1.36
CA HIS A 87 5.59 -1.32 2.69
C HIS A 87 6.59 -2.36 3.23
N GLY A 88 7.23 -3.11 2.33
CA GLY A 88 8.18 -4.16 2.66
C GLY A 88 9.58 -3.63 3.00
N ARG A 89 10.34 -4.48 3.69
CA ARG A 89 11.78 -4.31 3.90
C ARG A 89 12.57 -5.08 2.85
N ILE A 90 13.74 -4.57 2.50
CA ILE A 90 14.61 -5.07 1.46
C ILE A 90 15.94 -5.45 2.11
N LEU A 91 16.25 -6.75 2.05
CA LEU A 91 17.46 -7.35 2.58
C LEU A 91 18.32 -7.84 1.40
N LEU A 92 19.57 -7.40 1.33
CA LEU A 92 20.53 -7.92 0.35
C LEU A 92 21.44 -8.97 1.00
N VAL A 93 21.24 -10.24 0.64
CA VAL A 93 22.11 -11.34 1.09
C VAL A 93 23.00 -11.79 -0.07
N THR A 94 24.31 -11.81 0.15
CA THR A 94 25.28 -12.16 -0.89
C THR A 94 26.44 -13.01 -0.36
N GLY A 95 27.01 -13.85 -1.24
CA GLY A 95 28.26 -14.57 -0.96
C GLY A 95 29.50 -13.69 -1.08
N LYS A 96 29.37 -12.44 -1.54
CA LYS A 96 30.49 -11.51 -1.76
C LYS A 96 30.93 -10.85 -0.44
N TYR A 97 32.13 -10.25 -0.48
CA TYR A 97 32.64 -9.40 0.58
C TYR A 97 31.68 -8.24 0.86
N GLU A 98 31.12 -8.18 2.08
CA GLU A 98 30.05 -7.24 2.45
C GLU A 98 30.40 -5.77 2.18
N PRO A 99 31.59 -5.24 2.57
CA PRO A 99 31.93 -3.84 2.28
C PRO A 99 31.93 -3.50 0.79
N ASN A 100 32.33 -4.43 -0.08
CA ASN A 100 32.30 -4.19 -1.52
C ASN A 100 30.88 -4.24 -2.09
N ALA A 101 29.99 -5.06 -1.52
CA ALA A 101 28.58 -5.06 -1.87
C ALA A 101 27.91 -3.74 -1.46
N GLN A 102 28.21 -3.22 -0.26
CA GLN A 102 27.71 -1.93 0.21
C GLN A 102 28.13 -0.78 -0.72
N LEU A 103 29.38 -0.76 -1.19
CA LEU A 103 29.86 0.26 -2.13
C LEU A 103 29.02 0.32 -3.42
N HIS A 104 28.55 -0.82 -3.93
CA HIS A 104 27.66 -0.86 -5.10
C HIS A 104 26.28 -0.31 -4.77
N VAL A 105 25.71 -0.70 -3.63
CA VAL A 105 24.41 -0.18 -3.14
C VAL A 105 24.46 1.34 -3.06
N ASP A 106 25.49 1.90 -2.41
CA ASP A 106 25.65 3.34 -2.23
C ASP A 106 25.85 4.07 -3.57
N ARG A 107 26.71 3.53 -4.45
CA ARG A 107 27.03 4.16 -5.74
C ARG A 107 25.85 4.21 -6.68
N LEU A 108 25.01 3.18 -6.67
CA LEU A 108 23.85 3.04 -7.54
C LEU A 108 22.58 3.62 -6.90
N GLY A 109 22.62 4.01 -5.64
CA GLY A 109 21.46 4.52 -4.90
C GLY A 109 20.36 3.46 -4.76
N LEU A 110 20.74 2.20 -4.56
CA LEU A 110 19.77 1.12 -4.37
C LEU A 110 19.12 1.24 -2.99
N ASP A 111 17.80 1.28 -2.97
CA ASP A 111 17.02 1.35 -1.73
C ASP A 111 16.98 -0.03 -1.05
N VAL A 112 17.98 -0.30 -0.22
CA VAL A 112 18.18 -1.55 0.52
C VAL A 112 18.34 -1.21 2.01
N ASP A 113 17.67 -1.94 2.90
CA ASP A 113 17.71 -1.66 4.34
C ASP A 113 18.96 -2.20 5.02
N SER A 114 19.44 -3.38 4.60
CA SER A 114 20.67 -3.97 5.11
C SER A 114 21.33 -4.89 4.09
N VAL A 115 22.66 -4.98 4.18
CA VAL A 115 23.50 -5.84 3.33
C VAL A 115 24.21 -6.84 4.23
N HIS A 116 24.15 -8.11 3.88
CA HIS A 116 24.80 -9.22 4.59
C HIS A 116 25.65 -10.00 3.60
N GLY A 117 26.97 -9.91 3.75
CA GLY A 117 27.94 -10.58 2.89
C GLY A 117 28.50 -11.87 3.48
N TRP A 118 29.34 -12.55 2.71
CA TRP A 118 29.96 -13.85 3.06
C TRP A 118 28.97 -14.99 3.34
N VAL A 119 27.74 -14.86 2.87
CA VAL A 119 26.70 -15.85 3.13
C VAL A 119 26.45 -16.68 1.87
N TRP A 120 26.74 -17.97 1.92
CA TRP A 120 26.71 -18.86 0.75
C TRP A 120 25.83 -20.11 0.99
N GLY A 121 25.16 -20.57 -0.07
CA GLY A 121 24.27 -21.74 -0.02
C GLY A 121 23.23 -21.66 1.11
N ALA A 122 23.07 -22.78 1.82
CA ALA A 122 22.11 -22.92 2.92
C ALA A 122 22.33 -21.96 4.10
N ALA A 123 23.55 -21.41 4.29
CA ALA A 123 23.82 -20.42 5.33
C ALA A 123 23.00 -19.13 5.12
N LYS A 124 22.58 -18.84 3.88
CA LYS A 124 21.65 -17.74 3.57
C LYS A 124 20.35 -17.90 4.34
N GLY A 125 19.91 -19.13 4.57
CA GLY A 125 18.69 -19.41 5.32
C GLY A 125 18.71 -18.90 6.76
N GLU A 126 19.88 -18.82 7.40
CA GLU A 126 20.00 -18.29 8.77
C GLU A 126 19.72 -16.78 8.80
N VAL A 127 20.36 -16.02 7.92
CA VAL A 127 20.15 -14.57 7.79
C VAL A 127 18.71 -14.26 7.39
N LEU A 128 18.14 -15.02 6.44
CA LEU A 128 16.75 -14.85 6.03
C LEU A 128 15.77 -15.07 7.19
N ARG A 129 16.00 -16.10 8.03
CA ARG A 129 15.17 -16.35 9.22
C ARG A 129 15.33 -15.27 10.28
N GLU A 130 16.57 -14.83 10.54
CA GLU A 130 16.85 -13.77 11.51
C GLU A 130 16.10 -12.48 11.16
N HIS A 131 16.02 -12.15 9.88
CA HIS A 131 15.34 -10.95 9.40
C HIS A 131 13.83 -11.15 9.12
N GLY A 132 13.33 -12.38 9.21
CA GLY A 132 11.93 -12.72 8.93
C GLY A 132 11.55 -12.54 7.46
N ALA A 133 12.45 -12.86 6.53
CA ALA A 133 12.20 -12.74 5.10
C ALA A 133 11.12 -13.74 4.65
N SER A 134 10.05 -13.24 4.03
CA SER A 134 8.96 -14.06 3.50
C SER A 134 9.16 -14.48 2.04
N ILE A 135 9.95 -13.70 1.28
CA ILE A 135 10.25 -13.91 -0.13
C ILE A 135 11.76 -13.75 -0.30
N TYR A 136 12.40 -14.64 -1.06
CA TYR A 136 13.81 -14.49 -1.44
C TYR A 136 13.99 -14.60 -2.94
N VAL A 137 14.61 -13.57 -3.52
CA VAL A 137 14.81 -13.41 -4.97
C VAL A 137 16.27 -13.67 -5.31
N GLY A 138 16.51 -14.59 -6.24
CA GLY A 138 17.87 -14.97 -6.63
C GLY A 138 17.96 -15.55 -8.04
N ASP A 139 19.17 -15.75 -8.50
CA ASP A 139 19.47 -16.17 -9.87
C ASP A 139 20.30 -17.47 -9.94
N HIS A 140 20.59 -18.07 -8.78
CA HIS A 140 21.38 -19.27 -8.64
C HIS A 140 20.68 -20.35 -7.80
N ILE A 141 21.04 -21.62 -8.00
CA ILE A 141 20.54 -22.75 -7.18
C ILE A 141 20.77 -22.55 -5.66
N HIS A 142 21.83 -21.83 -5.28
CA HIS A 142 22.16 -21.55 -3.89
C HIS A 142 21.20 -20.54 -3.25
N ASP A 143 20.55 -19.71 -4.06
CA ASP A 143 19.50 -18.82 -3.57
C ASP A 143 18.24 -19.61 -3.25
N VAL A 144 17.91 -20.60 -4.10
CA VAL A 144 16.78 -21.51 -3.88
C VAL A 144 16.99 -22.34 -2.61
N GLU A 145 18.18 -22.89 -2.42
CA GLU A 145 18.56 -23.59 -1.18
C GLU A 145 18.42 -22.69 0.06
N GLY A 146 18.90 -21.44 -0.03
CA GLY A 146 18.77 -20.44 1.02
C GLY A 146 17.31 -20.13 1.37
N ALA A 147 16.46 -19.90 0.36
CA ALA A 147 15.04 -19.64 0.54
C ALA A 147 14.34 -20.81 1.25
N LYS A 148 14.56 -22.03 0.77
CA LYS A 148 13.99 -23.25 1.36
C LYS A 148 14.44 -23.48 2.79
N ALA A 149 15.73 -23.29 3.07
CA ALA A 149 16.26 -23.41 4.41
C ALA A 149 15.63 -22.38 5.37
N ALA A 150 15.13 -21.26 4.86
CA ALA A 150 14.41 -20.25 5.64
C ALA A 150 12.89 -20.46 5.73
N GLY A 151 12.31 -21.31 4.87
CA GLY A 151 10.87 -21.37 4.66
C GLY A 151 10.31 -20.12 3.94
N ALA A 152 11.16 -19.39 3.21
CA ALA A 152 10.76 -18.25 2.41
C ALA A 152 10.32 -18.69 1.01
N PHE A 153 9.38 -17.95 0.42
CA PHE A 153 8.93 -18.17 -0.95
C PHE A 153 10.09 -17.86 -1.92
N SER A 154 10.48 -18.84 -2.73
CA SER A 154 11.63 -18.75 -3.61
C SER A 154 11.23 -18.19 -4.98
N VAL A 155 11.84 -17.07 -5.36
CA VAL A 155 11.64 -16.42 -6.65
C VAL A 155 12.95 -16.44 -7.41
N SER A 156 12.99 -17.20 -8.49
CA SER A 156 14.15 -17.25 -9.37
C SER A 156 14.01 -16.29 -10.53
N VAL A 157 15.11 -15.64 -10.91
CA VAL A 157 15.20 -14.77 -12.10
C VAL A 157 16.29 -15.27 -13.04
N LEU A 158 16.05 -15.24 -14.35
CA LEU A 158 17.00 -15.74 -15.36
C LEU A 158 18.08 -14.70 -15.74
N THR A 159 18.56 -13.93 -14.77
CA THR A 159 19.66 -12.97 -14.93
C THR A 159 21.04 -13.56 -14.58
N GLY A 160 21.06 -14.84 -14.17
CA GLY A 160 22.24 -15.58 -13.72
C GLY A 160 22.74 -16.63 -14.72
N GLY A 161 23.72 -17.41 -14.28
CA GLY A 161 24.29 -18.52 -15.06
C GLY A 161 23.45 -19.80 -15.03
N CYS A 162 22.47 -19.91 -14.13
CA CYS A 162 21.60 -21.08 -14.02
C CYS A 162 20.47 -21.06 -15.04
N THR A 163 20.18 -22.24 -15.59
CA THR A 163 19.04 -22.50 -16.48
C THR A 163 17.73 -22.58 -15.69
N ARG A 164 16.60 -22.45 -16.40
CA ARG A 164 15.28 -22.62 -15.80
C ARG A 164 15.11 -24.02 -15.21
N GLU A 165 15.61 -25.04 -15.91
CA GLU A 165 15.52 -26.44 -15.51
C GLU A 165 16.25 -26.67 -14.19
N GLU A 166 17.48 -26.15 -14.04
CA GLU A 166 18.27 -26.26 -12.80
C GLU A 166 17.57 -25.57 -11.62
N LEU A 167 16.97 -24.39 -11.83
CA LEU A 167 16.27 -23.65 -10.77
C LEU A 167 14.97 -24.36 -10.34
N VAL A 168 14.25 -24.95 -11.29
CA VAL A 168 13.05 -25.77 -11.01
C VAL A 168 13.41 -27.07 -10.32
N GLU A 169 14.51 -27.74 -10.70
CA GLU A 169 14.98 -28.95 -10.02
C GLU A 169 15.46 -28.66 -8.60
N ALA A 170 16.12 -27.51 -8.38
CA ALA A 170 16.42 -26.99 -7.04
C ALA A 170 15.15 -26.67 -6.25
N GLY A 171 14.01 -26.51 -6.94
CA GLY A 171 12.64 -26.38 -6.42
C GLY A 171 12.26 -24.98 -5.99
N THR A 172 12.63 -23.99 -6.79
CA THR A 172 12.08 -22.64 -6.72
C THR A 172 10.55 -22.64 -6.91
N ASP A 173 9.84 -21.70 -6.30
CA ASP A 173 8.38 -21.62 -6.40
C ASP A 173 7.93 -20.92 -7.69
N VAL A 174 8.72 -19.97 -8.20
CA VAL A 174 8.46 -19.27 -9.46
C VAL A 174 9.77 -18.91 -10.18
N VAL A 175 9.74 -18.91 -11.51
CA VAL A 175 10.86 -18.47 -12.36
C VAL A 175 10.40 -17.36 -13.30
N LEU A 176 10.90 -16.15 -13.05
CA LEU A 176 10.72 -14.97 -13.89
C LEU A 176 11.80 -14.90 -14.97
N THR A 177 11.46 -14.39 -16.15
CA THR A 177 12.46 -14.22 -17.23
C THR A 177 13.43 -13.09 -16.94
N ASP A 178 12.98 -12.07 -16.22
CA ASP A 178 13.71 -10.84 -15.95
C ASP A 178 13.09 -10.13 -14.73
N LEU A 179 13.87 -9.28 -14.04
CA LEU A 179 13.39 -8.53 -12.88
C LEU A 179 12.25 -7.54 -13.20
N ARG A 180 12.08 -7.12 -14.46
CA ARG A 180 10.93 -6.30 -14.90
C ARG A 180 9.58 -7.00 -14.69
N GLU A 181 9.55 -8.32 -14.58
CA GLU A 181 8.31 -9.07 -14.26
C GLU A 181 7.99 -9.07 -12.76
N PHE A 182 8.99 -8.79 -11.90
CA PHE A 182 8.85 -8.90 -10.45
C PHE A 182 7.77 -7.98 -9.86
N PRO A 183 7.64 -6.69 -10.24
CA PRO A 183 6.59 -5.83 -9.69
C PRO A 183 5.18 -6.38 -9.86
N GLY A 184 4.83 -6.81 -11.09
CA GLY A 184 3.50 -7.35 -11.39
C GLY A 184 3.26 -8.71 -10.72
N TRP A 185 4.29 -9.56 -10.67
CA TRP A 185 4.22 -10.82 -9.94
C TRP A 185 4.01 -10.60 -8.44
N LEU A 186 4.77 -9.69 -7.81
CA LEU A 186 4.70 -9.41 -6.38
C LEU A 186 3.32 -8.87 -6.01
N GLU A 187 2.77 -7.94 -6.79
CA GLU A 187 1.43 -7.41 -6.57
C GLU A 187 0.37 -8.51 -6.59
N GLY A 188 0.40 -9.37 -7.60
CA GLY A 188 -0.51 -10.51 -7.72
C GLY A 188 -0.35 -11.51 -6.58
N HIS A 189 0.89 -11.89 -6.25
CA HIS A 189 1.19 -12.84 -5.17
C HIS A 189 0.71 -12.32 -3.82
N LEU A 190 1.03 -11.07 -3.47
CA LEU A 190 0.60 -10.49 -2.19
C LEU A 190 -0.92 -10.32 -2.13
N LEU A 191 -1.58 -10.02 -3.24
CA LEU A 191 -3.04 -9.96 -3.25
C LEU A 191 -3.66 -11.31 -2.88
N GLU A 192 -3.20 -12.41 -3.48
CA GLU A 192 -3.70 -13.75 -3.17
C GLU A 192 -3.38 -14.17 -1.73
N VAL A 193 -2.17 -13.89 -1.24
CA VAL A 193 -1.78 -14.15 0.16
C VAL A 193 -2.69 -13.41 1.14
N ARG A 194 -2.95 -12.12 0.88
CA ARG A 194 -3.80 -11.29 1.75
C ARG A 194 -5.27 -11.71 1.68
N LEU A 195 -5.76 -12.10 0.50
CA LEU A 195 -7.12 -12.65 0.33
C LEU A 195 -7.30 -13.95 1.13
N ALA A 196 -6.33 -14.86 1.08
CA ALA A 196 -6.36 -16.10 1.85
C ALA A 196 -6.31 -15.82 3.36
N ALA A 197 -5.47 -14.89 3.82
CA ALA A 197 -5.40 -14.49 5.22
C ALA A 197 -6.72 -13.87 5.72
N LEU A 198 -7.35 -13.01 4.92
CA LEU A 198 -8.64 -12.40 5.23
C LEU A 198 -9.77 -13.45 5.29
N ASP A 199 -9.85 -14.35 4.32
CA ASP A 199 -10.84 -15.44 4.32
C ASP A 199 -10.68 -16.34 5.56
N ALA A 200 -9.45 -16.72 5.90
CA ALA A 200 -9.16 -17.50 7.10
C ALA A 200 -9.60 -16.76 8.37
N ALA A 201 -9.20 -15.50 8.55
CA ALA A 201 -9.55 -14.69 9.71
C ALA A 201 -11.07 -14.50 9.86
N LEU A 202 -11.78 -14.31 8.75
CA LEU A 202 -13.24 -14.16 8.76
C LEU A 202 -13.93 -15.48 9.10
N ARG A 203 -13.46 -16.63 8.62
CA ARG A 203 -14.05 -17.96 8.90
C ARG A 203 -13.99 -18.37 10.36
N GLU A 204 -13.04 -17.84 11.12
CA GLU A 204 -12.96 -18.07 12.58
C GLU A 204 -14.08 -17.36 13.36
N LEU A 205 -14.77 -16.39 12.74
CA LEU A 205 -15.86 -15.65 13.39
C LEU A 205 -17.20 -16.40 13.29
N PRO A 206 -17.98 -16.49 14.38
CA PRO A 206 -19.33 -17.06 14.32
C PRO A 206 -20.30 -16.25 13.45
N SER A 207 -20.19 -14.92 13.49
CA SER A 207 -21.04 -13.96 12.79
C SER A 207 -20.42 -12.56 12.84
N LEU A 208 -20.78 -11.67 11.91
CA LEU A 208 -20.14 -10.35 11.79
C LEU A 208 -21.14 -9.23 11.47
N LEU A 209 -21.07 -8.14 12.23
CA LEU A 209 -21.70 -6.87 11.88
C LEU A 209 -20.66 -5.94 11.27
N VAL A 210 -20.84 -5.54 10.01
CA VAL A 210 -19.92 -4.61 9.32
C VAL A 210 -20.46 -3.19 9.45
N ALA A 211 -19.67 -2.28 10.04
CA ALA A 211 -19.93 -0.85 10.00
C ALA A 211 -19.78 -0.35 8.55
N PHE A 212 -20.90 -0.26 7.85
CA PHE A 212 -20.96 -0.10 6.41
C PHE A 212 -21.33 1.34 6.03
N SER A 213 -20.41 2.00 5.35
CA SER A 213 -20.56 3.40 4.91
C SER A 213 -20.98 3.55 3.44
N GLY A 214 -21.10 2.44 2.70
CA GLY A 214 -21.34 2.48 1.25
C GLY A 214 -20.09 2.79 0.41
N GLY A 215 -18.90 2.85 1.02
CA GLY A 215 -17.63 3.09 0.33
C GLY A 215 -16.98 1.82 -0.21
N ALA A 216 -15.87 1.97 -0.96
CA ALA A 216 -15.11 0.85 -1.52
C ALA A 216 -14.59 -0.10 -0.43
N ASP A 217 -13.95 0.43 0.62
CA ASP A 217 -13.32 -0.39 1.65
C ASP A 217 -14.34 -1.18 2.50
N SER A 218 -15.38 -0.50 3.00
CA SER A 218 -16.43 -1.15 3.78
C SER A 218 -17.31 -2.08 2.93
N GLY A 219 -17.49 -1.77 1.64
CA GLY A 219 -18.17 -2.65 0.68
C GLY A 219 -17.36 -3.92 0.37
N PHE A 220 -16.05 -3.80 0.20
CA PHE A 220 -15.17 -4.96 0.03
C PHE A 220 -15.17 -5.86 1.26
N LEU A 221 -15.04 -5.29 2.47
CA LEU A 221 -15.12 -6.05 3.72
C LEU A 221 -16.47 -6.78 3.86
N LEU A 222 -17.58 -6.11 3.54
CA LEU A 222 -18.90 -6.72 3.57
C LEU A 222 -18.98 -7.90 2.59
N ALA A 223 -18.53 -7.73 1.36
CA ALA A 223 -18.49 -8.81 0.36
C ALA A 223 -17.58 -9.97 0.79
N ALA A 224 -16.39 -9.68 1.34
CA ALA A 224 -15.47 -10.69 1.83
C ALA A 224 -16.09 -11.51 2.98
N ALA A 225 -16.75 -10.83 3.93
CA ALA A 225 -17.45 -11.48 5.03
C ALA A 225 -18.56 -12.40 4.53
N VAL A 226 -19.37 -11.97 3.55
CA VAL A 226 -20.42 -12.80 2.95
C VAL A 226 -19.84 -14.03 2.26
N ARG A 227 -18.73 -13.88 1.53
CA ARG A 227 -18.05 -15.01 0.87
C ARG A 227 -17.49 -16.03 1.87
N ALA A 228 -16.96 -15.56 3.01
CA ALA A 228 -16.37 -16.41 4.04
C ALA A 228 -17.42 -17.11 4.92
N LEU A 229 -18.45 -16.37 5.37
CA LEU A 229 -19.41 -16.79 6.39
C LEU A 229 -20.80 -17.17 5.85
N GLY A 230 -21.15 -16.68 4.67
CA GLY A 230 -22.51 -16.71 4.14
C GLY A 230 -23.37 -15.51 4.60
N PRO A 231 -24.37 -15.10 3.81
CA PRO A 231 -25.15 -13.90 4.06
C PRO A 231 -25.97 -13.93 5.37
N ASP A 232 -26.38 -15.11 5.83
CA ASP A 232 -27.18 -15.26 7.06
C ASP A 232 -26.41 -14.92 8.35
N LYS A 233 -25.08 -14.98 8.30
CA LYS A 233 -24.18 -14.70 9.43
C LYS A 233 -23.58 -13.30 9.40
N VAL A 234 -23.97 -12.50 8.41
CA VAL A 234 -23.42 -11.16 8.19
C VAL A 234 -24.55 -10.15 8.16
N ALA A 235 -24.34 -8.97 8.73
CA ALA A 235 -25.17 -7.81 8.49
C ALA A 235 -24.32 -6.58 8.21
N ALA A 236 -24.88 -5.66 7.45
CA ALA A 236 -24.38 -4.31 7.33
C ALA A 236 -25.09 -3.42 8.37
N ALA A 237 -24.36 -2.50 8.98
CA ALA A 237 -24.95 -1.42 9.78
C ALA A 237 -24.55 -0.06 9.22
N THR A 238 -25.53 0.75 8.87
CA THR A 238 -25.34 2.11 8.36
C THR A 238 -26.13 3.08 9.21
N ALA A 239 -25.43 3.92 9.98
CA ALA A 239 -26.05 5.02 10.69
C ALA A 239 -26.30 6.19 9.74
N TYR A 240 -27.58 6.49 9.50
CA TYR A 240 -27.97 7.67 8.73
C TYR A 240 -28.14 8.85 9.68
N SER A 241 -27.14 9.73 9.69
CA SER A 241 -27.15 10.98 10.43
C SER A 241 -27.05 12.16 9.45
N PRO A 242 -27.23 13.41 9.92
CA PRO A 242 -27.04 14.59 9.08
C PRO A 242 -25.64 14.72 8.45
N SER A 243 -24.65 13.96 8.92
CA SER A 243 -23.28 14.00 8.39
C SER A 243 -23.05 13.08 7.18
N LEU A 244 -23.93 12.12 6.94
CA LEU A 244 -23.88 11.23 5.79
C LEU A 244 -24.84 11.75 4.69
N PRO A 245 -24.35 12.04 3.46
CA PRO A 245 -25.23 12.50 2.39
C PRO A 245 -26.34 11.50 2.09
N LEU A 246 -27.57 11.97 1.92
CA LEU A 246 -28.73 11.15 1.58
C LEU A 246 -28.57 10.45 0.23
N SER A 247 -27.80 11.04 -0.69
CA SER A 247 -27.47 10.42 -1.98
C SER A 247 -26.71 9.09 -1.83
N GLU A 248 -26.06 8.85 -0.70
CA GLU A 248 -25.35 7.60 -0.42
C GLU A 248 -26.27 6.48 0.07
N ARG A 249 -27.51 6.81 0.49
CA ARG A 249 -28.42 5.85 1.12
C ARG A 249 -28.85 4.73 0.16
N GLN A 250 -29.45 5.07 -0.96
CA GLN A 250 -29.98 4.05 -1.88
C GLN A 250 -28.85 3.18 -2.48
N PRO A 251 -27.73 3.73 -2.98
CA PRO A 251 -26.63 2.92 -3.48
C PRO A 251 -26.05 1.95 -2.44
N ALA A 252 -25.99 2.34 -1.17
CA ALA A 252 -25.55 1.46 -0.09
C ALA A 252 -26.55 0.31 0.15
N LEU A 253 -27.85 0.61 0.18
CA LEU A 253 -28.89 -0.40 0.33
C LEU A 253 -28.90 -1.39 -0.84
N ASP A 254 -28.79 -0.90 -2.07
CA ASP A 254 -28.73 -1.73 -3.28
C ASP A 254 -27.52 -2.66 -3.24
N PHE A 255 -26.35 -2.13 -2.89
CA PHE A 255 -25.13 -2.94 -2.75
C PHE A 255 -25.27 -4.07 -1.71
N ALA A 256 -25.87 -3.78 -0.55
CA ALA A 256 -26.10 -4.81 0.47
C ALA A 256 -27.15 -5.84 0.03
N ALA A 257 -28.19 -5.39 -0.69
CA ALA A 257 -29.20 -6.27 -1.26
C ALA A 257 -28.63 -7.22 -2.32
N ASP A 258 -27.71 -6.74 -3.18
CA ASP A 258 -27.01 -7.57 -4.17
C ASP A 258 -26.17 -8.68 -3.52
N LEU A 259 -25.68 -8.45 -2.30
CA LEU A 259 -24.97 -9.44 -1.49
C LEU A 259 -25.91 -10.35 -0.68
N GLY A 260 -27.21 -10.09 -0.69
CA GLY A 260 -28.21 -10.82 0.10
C GLY A 260 -28.16 -10.53 1.60
N VAL A 261 -27.60 -9.39 2.01
CA VAL A 261 -27.35 -9.06 3.41
C VAL A 261 -28.37 -8.06 3.93
N ARG A 262 -28.84 -8.27 5.17
CA ARG A 262 -29.70 -7.30 5.85
C ARG A 262 -28.91 -6.05 6.25
N VAL A 263 -29.55 -4.88 6.13
CA VAL A 263 -28.99 -3.60 6.58
C VAL A 263 -29.74 -3.15 7.84
N LEU A 264 -28.99 -2.97 8.93
CA LEU A 264 -29.48 -2.32 10.15
C LEU A 264 -29.20 -0.83 10.06
N THR A 265 -30.20 0.00 10.37
CA THR A 265 -30.10 1.46 10.24
C THR A 265 -30.33 2.14 11.59
N PRO A 266 -29.40 2.00 12.55
CA PRO A 266 -29.56 2.65 13.84
C PRO A 266 -29.45 4.17 13.71
N ALA A 267 -30.04 4.88 14.65
CA ALA A 267 -29.84 6.32 14.78
C ALA A 267 -28.54 6.59 15.58
N THR A 268 -27.79 7.59 15.15
CA THR A 268 -26.66 8.16 15.90
C THR A 268 -26.91 9.64 16.14
N ASP A 269 -26.36 10.17 17.23
CA ASP A 269 -26.47 11.59 17.57
C ASP A 269 -25.08 12.21 17.80
N GLU A 270 -24.19 12.10 16.80
CA GLU A 270 -22.85 12.67 16.93
C GLU A 270 -22.87 14.20 17.08
N LEU A 271 -23.93 14.88 16.62
CA LEU A 271 -24.10 16.32 16.73
C LEU A 271 -24.30 16.79 18.18
N SER A 272 -24.82 15.95 19.08
CA SER A 272 -24.92 16.31 20.49
C SER A 272 -23.59 16.15 21.24
N ARG A 273 -22.57 15.54 20.63
CA ARG A 273 -21.23 15.46 21.22
C ARG A 273 -20.48 16.78 21.05
N PRO A 274 -20.10 17.46 22.14
CA PRO A 274 -19.42 18.75 22.05
C PRO A 274 -18.14 18.72 21.20
N GLY A 275 -17.36 17.64 21.30
CA GLY A 275 -16.12 17.48 20.51
C GLY A 275 -16.35 17.28 19.01
N TYR A 276 -17.50 16.74 18.60
CA TYR A 276 -17.86 16.68 17.19
C TYR A 276 -18.34 18.05 16.68
N ALA A 277 -19.24 18.69 17.44
CA ALA A 277 -19.81 19.98 17.10
C ALA A 277 -18.75 21.11 17.04
N ALA A 278 -17.70 21.02 17.86
CA ALA A 278 -16.57 21.97 17.84
C ALA A 278 -15.81 21.98 16.49
N ASN A 279 -15.84 20.88 15.74
CA ASN A 279 -15.15 20.72 14.46
C ASN A 279 -13.64 20.99 14.52
N ASP A 280 -13.00 20.49 15.57
CA ASP A 280 -11.55 20.48 15.69
C ASP A 280 -10.95 19.32 14.87
N GLY A 281 -9.61 19.22 14.86
CA GLY A 281 -8.87 18.20 14.13
C GLY A 281 -9.35 16.77 14.43
N ASP A 282 -9.83 16.51 15.64
CA ASP A 282 -10.21 15.20 16.16
C ASP A 282 -11.71 14.86 16.06
N ARG A 283 -12.53 15.66 15.36
CA ARG A 283 -13.99 15.40 15.20
C ARG A 283 -14.32 13.96 14.80
N CYS A 284 -13.45 13.33 14.00
CA CYS A 284 -13.64 11.97 13.51
C CYS A 284 -13.59 10.92 14.63
N ALA A 285 -12.86 11.17 15.73
CA ALA A 285 -12.92 10.32 16.92
C ALA A 285 -14.32 10.34 17.55
N PHE A 286 -14.92 11.52 17.70
CA PHE A 286 -16.25 11.64 18.33
C PHE A 286 -17.36 11.01 17.47
N CYS A 287 -17.30 11.21 16.16
CA CYS A 287 -18.22 10.55 15.22
C CYS A 287 -18.08 9.03 15.27
N LYS A 288 -16.84 8.52 15.25
CA LYS A 288 -16.60 7.09 15.30
C LYS A 288 -16.95 6.49 16.66
N SER A 289 -16.68 7.21 17.74
CA SER A 289 -17.09 6.85 19.09
C SER A 289 -18.60 6.64 19.18
N GLU A 290 -19.38 7.63 18.71
CA GLU A 290 -20.84 7.52 18.67
C GLU A 290 -21.30 6.31 17.88
N LEU A 291 -20.75 6.11 16.67
CA LEU A 291 -21.11 4.97 15.84
C LEU A 291 -20.89 3.66 16.59
N LEU A 292 -19.72 3.45 17.19
CA LEU A 292 -19.40 2.18 17.85
C LEU A 292 -20.11 2.01 19.20
N ASP A 293 -20.40 3.11 19.93
CA ASP A 293 -21.24 3.09 21.14
C ASP A 293 -22.68 2.61 20.82
N VAL A 294 -23.15 2.84 19.59
CA VAL A 294 -24.45 2.36 19.09
C VAL A 294 -24.35 0.94 18.49
N LEU A 295 -23.31 0.66 17.71
CA LEU A 295 -23.18 -0.62 17.01
C LEU A 295 -22.85 -1.81 17.92
N GLY A 296 -22.12 -1.59 19.03
CA GLY A 296 -21.81 -2.65 20.00
C GLY A 296 -23.08 -3.29 20.58
N PRO A 297 -23.94 -2.51 21.27
CA PRO A 297 -25.21 -3.02 21.79
C PRO A 297 -26.14 -3.60 20.70
N LEU A 298 -26.15 -2.99 19.51
CA LEU A 298 -26.94 -3.49 18.38
C LEU A 298 -26.44 -4.86 17.90
N ALA A 299 -25.12 -5.08 17.88
CA ALA A 299 -24.52 -6.37 17.54
C ALA A 299 -24.94 -7.43 18.57
N GLU A 300 -24.88 -7.12 19.86
CA GLU A 300 -25.32 -8.01 20.94
C GLU A 300 -26.82 -8.36 20.82
N GLU A 301 -27.68 -7.35 20.62
CA GLU A 301 -29.13 -7.52 20.45
C GLU A 301 -29.46 -8.48 19.29
N HIS A 302 -28.72 -8.37 18.19
CA HIS A 302 -28.93 -9.17 17.00
C HIS A 302 -28.11 -10.46 16.91
N GLY A 303 -27.32 -10.78 17.95
CA GLY A 303 -26.52 -12.02 18.04
C GLY A 303 -25.28 -12.04 17.14
N PHE A 304 -24.69 -10.88 16.84
CA PHE A 304 -23.42 -10.79 16.11
C PHE A 304 -22.23 -10.87 17.05
N ALA A 305 -21.25 -11.72 16.71
CA ALA A 305 -20.09 -11.98 17.56
C ALA A 305 -19.06 -10.85 17.57
N ALA A 306 -19.00 -10.04 16.51
CA ALA A 306 -18.06 -8.93 16.39
C ALA A 306 -18.61 -7.79 15.52
N VAL A 307 -18.07 -6.59 15.74
CA VAL A 307 -18.26 -5.43 14.87
C VAL A 307 -16.95 -5.15 14.14
N ALA A 308 -16.99 -5.03 12.81
CA ALA A 308 -15.81 -4.72 12.01
C ALA A 308 -15.94 -3.39 11.28
N THR A 309 -14.80 -2.72 11.08
CA THR A 309 -14.71 -1.51 10.25
C THR A 309 -13.82 -1.75 9.03
N GLY A 310 -14.07 -1.01 7.96
CA GLY A 310 -13.30 -1.09 6.70
C GLY A 310 -11.91 -0.45 6.76
N THR A 311 -11.30 -0.32 7.94
CA THR A 311 -9.94 0.23 8.08
C THR A 311 -8.92 -0.69 7.40
N ASN A 312 -8.08 -0.12 6.53
CA ASN A 312 -7.07 -0.83 5.74
C ASN A 312 -5.63 -0.44 6.16
N ALA A 313 -4.63 -1.08 5.57
CA ALA A 313 -3.21 -0.89 5.91
C ALA A 313 -2.69 0.53 5.63
N ASP A 314 -3.18 1.18 4.58
CA ASP A 314 -2.78 2.55 4.25
C ASP A 314 -3.33 3.55 5.28
N ASP A 315 -4.54 3.31 5.79
CA ASP A 315 -5.14 4.15 6.82
C ASP A 315 -4.37 4.12 8.14
N ALA A 316 -3.81 2.96 8.54
CA ALA A 316 -3.02 2.84 9.76
C ALA A 316 -1.68 3.59 9.73
N ARG A 317 -1.15 3.87 8.53
CA ARG A 317 0.09 4.65 8.35
C ARG A 317 -0.13 6.14 8.20
N ALA A 318 -1.33 6.56 7.80
CA ALA A 318 -1.68 7.97 7.75
C ALA A 318 -1.67 8.53 9.18
N GLY A 319 -0.83 9.53 9.44
CA GLY A 319 -0.42 9.92 10.80
C GLY A 319 -1.59 10.12 11.77
N PHE A 320 -2.41 11.16 11.57
CA PHE A 320 -3.47 11.51 12.50
C PHE A 320 -4.83 10.89 12.12
N ARG A 321 -5.14 9.71 12.68
CA ARG A 321 -6.41 8.97 12.44
C ARG A 321 -7.18 8.69 13.74
N PRO A 322 -7.69 9.73 14.41
CA PRO A 322 -8.34 9.62 15.72
C PRO A 322 -9.60 8.73 15.69
N GLY A 323 -10.27 8.63 14.53
CA GLY A 323 -11.39 7.70 14.35
C GLY A 323 -10.99 6.23 14.49
N ILE A 324 -9.85 5.80 13.95
CA ILE A 324 -9.41 4.39 14.01
C ILE A 324 -9.17 3.99 15.46
N VAL A 325 -8.48 4.85 16.22
CA VAL A 325 -8.22 4.67 17.65
C VAL A 325 -9.54 4.54 18.42
N ALA A 326 -10.48 5.46 18.21
CA ALA A 326 -11.77 5.45 18.89
C ALA A 326 -12.62 4.20 18.59
N ALA A 327 -12.49 3.61 17.40
CA ALA A 327 -13.16 2.35 17.05
C ALA A 327 -12.52 1.15 17.77
N ALA A 328 -11.18 1.09 17.79
CA ALA A 328 -10.43 0.02 18.44
C ALA A 328 -10.66 0.00 19.96
N GLU A 329 -10.70 1.17 20.61
CA GLU A 329 -11.03 1.31 22.04
C GLU A 329 -12.42 0.76 22.40
N ARG A 330 -13.32 0.65 21.41
CA ARG A 330 -14.68 0.10 21.54
C ARG A 330 -14.81 -1.34 21.05
N GLY A 331 -13.68 -2.00 20.81
CA GLY A 331 -13.65 -3.42 20.44
C GLY A 331 -13.98 -3.70 18.98
N ALA A 332 -13.99 -2.69 18.11
CA ALA A 332 -14.17 -2.94 16.69
C ALA A 332 -12.91 -3.60 16.09
N ILE A 333 -13.08 -4.70 15.37
CA ILE A 333 -12.00 -5.38 14.67
C ILE A 333 -11.74 -4.77 13.29
N THR A 334 -10.54 -5.00 12.74
CA THR A 334 -10.10 -4.41 11.46
C THR A 334 -9.52 -5.46 10.51
N PRO A 335 -10.34 -6.41 9.99
CA PRO A 335 -9.82 -7.56 9.25
C PRO A 335 -8.99 -7.19 8.02
N LEU A 336 -9.32 -6.08 7.34
CA LEU A 336 -8.54 -5.61 6.18
C LEU A 336 -7.15 -5.10 6.58
N LEU A 337 -7.05 -4.35 7.68
CA LEU A 337 -5.78 -3.92 8.26
C LEU A 337 -4.96 -5.12 8.73
N ASP A 338 -5.58 -6.06 9.44
CA ASP A 338 -4.92 -7.24 10.01
C ASP A 338 -4.35 -8.14 8.91
N ALA A 339 -5.07 -8.26 7.78
CA ALA A 339 -4.60 -8.97 6.58
C ALA A 339 -3.67 -8.12 5.69
N GLY A 340 -3.39 -6.86 6.03
CA GLY A 340 -2.44 -6.00 5.31
C GLY A 340 -2.93 -5.45 3.97
N PHE A 341 -4.23 -5.37 3.72
CA PHE A 341 -4.78 -4.85 2.46
C PHE A 341 -4.48 -3.37 2.28
N THR A 342 -3.95 -3.00 1.11
CA THR A 342 -3.88 -1.61 0.66
C THR A 342 -5.15 -1.23 -0.11
N LYS A 343 -5.39 0.07 -0.28
CA LYS A 343 -6.53 0.60 -1.07
C LYS A 343 -6.49 0.14 -2.52
N VAL A 344 -5.29 0.05 -3.10
CA VAL A 344 -5.10 -0.43 -4.47
C VAL A 344 -5.56 -1.88 -4.58
N GLN A 345 -5.16 -2.72 -3.63
CA GLN A 345 -5.55 -4.13 -3.60
C GLN A 345 -7.05 -4.32 -3.34
N ILE A 346 -7.65 -3.51 -2.48
CA ILE A 346 -9.10 -3.50 -2.24
C ILE A 346 -9.83 -3.22 -3.55
N ARG A 347 -9.42 -2.21 -4.31
CA ARG A 347 -10.02 -1.87 -5.60
C ARG A 347 -9.84 -2.99 -6.62
N GLU A 348 -8.64 -3.57 -6.70
CA GLU A 348 -8.36 -4.66 -7.63
C GLU A 348 -9.17 -5.91 -7.30
N ALA A 349 -9.23 -6.32 -6.03
CA ALA A 349 -10.06 -7.44 -5.59
C ALA A 349 -11.54 -7.18 -5.84
N SER A 350 -12.02 -5.98 -5.51
CA SER A 350 -13.40 -5.55 -5.76
C SER A 350 -13.75 -5.61 -7.25
N ARG A 351 -12.84 -5.19 -8.12
CA ARG A 351 -12.98 -5.27 -9.58
C ARG A 351 -13.06 -6.72 -10.05
N ARG A 352 -12.17 -7.60 -9.57
CA ARG A 352 -12.19 -9.04 -9.88
C ARG A 352 -13.49 -9.71 -9.43
N TRP A 353 -14.09 -9.25 -8.34
CA TRP A 353 -15.36 -9.74 -7.81
C TRP A 353 -16.59 -9.05 -8.42
N GLY A 354 -16.40 -8.08 -9.32
CA GLY A 354 -17.50 -7.34 -9.96
C GLY A 354 -18.29 -6.44 -9.02
N LEU A 355 -17.69 -5.98 -7.91
CA LEU A 355 -18.39 -5.15 -6.93
C LEU A 355 -18.61 -3.74 -7.47
N ALA A 356 -19.86 -3.24 -7.46
CA ALA A 356 -20.20 -1.91 -8.00
C ALA A 356 -19.45 -0.74 -7.32
N THR A 357 -18.91 -0.94 -6.12
CA THR A 357 -18.15 0.07 -5.37
C THR A 357 -16.67 0.15 -5.77
N TRP A 358 -16.16 -0.72 -6.66
CA TRP A 358 -14.72 -0.85 -6.94
C TRP A 358 -14.05 0.46 -7.38
N ASP A 359 -14.75 1.26 -8.20
CA ASP A 359 -14.26 2.56 -8.69
C ASP A 359 -14.94 3.75 -8.00
N LYS A 360 -15.71 3.50 -6.93
CA LYS A 360 -16.41 4.57 -6.23
C LYS A 360 -15.38 5.55 -5.64
N PRO A 361 -15.47 6.86 -5.92
CA PRO A 361 -14.60 7.84 -5.29
C PRO A 361 -14.74 7.81 -3.77
N ALA A 362 -13.69 8.20 -3.05
CA ALA A 362 -13.75 8.31 -1.59
C ALA A 362 -14.85 9.31 -1.18
N ALA A 363 -15.95 8.79 -0.65
CA ALA A 363 -17.04 9.59 -0.12
C ALA A 363 -16.70 10.01 1.32
N ALA A 364 -16.27 11.26 1.48
CA ALA A 364 -16.12 11.85 2.81
C ALA A 364 -17.49 12.31 3.33
N CYS A 365 -17.67 12.37 4.65
CA CYS A 365 -18.86 12.93 5.29
C CYS A 365 -19.04 14.43 4.96
N LEU A 366 -20.27 14.94 5.05
CA LEU A 366 -20.57 16.36 4.83
C LEU A 366 -19.76 17.27 5.75
N SER A 367 -19.44 16.82 6.96
CA SER A 367 -18.61 17.57 7.91
C SER A 367 -17.19 17.84 7.41
N SER A 368 -16.69 17.07 6.44
CA SER A 368 -15.40 17.36 5.79
C SER A 368 -15.44 18.61 4.90
N ARG A 369 -16.62 19.18 4.66
CA ARG A 369 -16.78 20.43 3.90
C ARG A 369 -16.69 21.65 4.81
N VAL A 370 -16.86 21.49 6.12
CA VAL A 370 -16.87 22.60 7.07
C VAL A 370 -15.43 22.94 7.48
N ALA A 371 -15.04 24.21 7.37
CA ALA A 371 -13.74 24.68 7.83
C ALA A 371 -13.53 24.40 9.32
N PHE A 372 -12.33 23.95 9.67
CA PHE A 372 -11.98 23.68 11.06
C PHE A 372 -12.21 24.91 11.94
N GLY A 373 -12.73 24.68 13.15
CA GLY A 373 -13.13 25.73 14.08
C GLY A 373 -14.47 26.41 13.76
N VAL A 374 -15.09 26.15 12.59
CA VAL A 374 -16.48 26.51 12.34
C VAL A 374 -17.38 25.42 12.93
N PRO A 375 -18.27 25.75 13.88
CA PRO A 375 -19.11 24.75 14.53
C PRO A 375 -20.01 24.00 13.54
N ILE A 376 -20.10 22.69 13.71
CA ILE A 376 -20.98 21.82 12.93
C ILE A 376 -22.36 21.77 13.60
N ASP A 377 -23.40 21.99 12.80
CA ASP A 377 -24.79 21.78 13.17
C ASP A 377 -25.58 21.18 11.99
N ALA A 378 -26.78 20.68 12.27
CA ALA A 378 -27.62 20.04 11.25
C ALA A 378 -28.01 20.99 10.11
N GLY A 379 -28.24 22.27 10.40
CA GLY A 379 -28.61 23.28 9.40
C GLY A 379 -27.47 23.53 8.41
N ARG A 380 -26.23 23.56 8.91
CA ARG A 380 -25.00 23.71 8.13
C ARG A 380 -24.78 22.53 7.19
N LEU A 381 -24.92 21.31 7.70
CA LEU A 381 -24.76 20.11 6.88
C LEU A 381 -25.85 20.03 5.81
N ALA A 382 -27.10 20.37 6.16
CA ALA A 382 -28.20 20.41 5.21
C ALA A 382 -28.03 21.47 4.11
N ARG A 383 -27.48 22.66 4.41
CA ARG A 383 -27.20 23.66 3.36
C ARG A 383 -26.06 23.24 2.43
N ILE A 384 -25.03 22.57 2.95
CA ILE A 384 -23.94 22.02 2.13
C ILE A 384 -24.52 20.97 1.17
N GLU A 385 -25.34 20.06 1.66
CA GLU A 385 -25.95 19.01 0.84
C GLU A 385 -26.83 19.61 -0.28
N ARG A 386 -27.69 20.58 0.06
CA ARG A 386 -28.47 21.32 -0.94
C ARG A 386 -27.59 22.04 -1.96
N ALA A 387 -26.49 22.65 -1.52
CA ALA A 387 -25.56 23.34 -2.39
C ALA A 387 -24.83 22.38 -3.34
N GLU A 388 -24.34 21.23 -2.85
CA GLU A 388 -23.70 20.21 -3.69
C GLU A 388 -24.70 19.64 -4.72
N ALA A 389 -25.95 19.39 -4.32
CA ALA A 389 -27.01 18.93 -5.22
C ALA A 389 -27.37 19.96 -6.30
N GLY A 390 -27.57 21.22 -5.90
CA GLY A 390 -27.90 22.32 -6.82
C GLY A 390 -26.77 22.61 -7.80
N ALA A 391 -25.52 22.65 -7.32
CA ALA A 391 -24.35 22.85 -8.17
C ALA A 391 -24.20 21.71 -9.20
N ARG A 392 -24.41 20.46 -8.78
CA ARG A 392 -24.36 19.30 -9.68
C ARG A 392 -25.44 19.35 -10.76
N ALA A 393 -26.67 19.74 -10.39
CA ALA A 393 -27.76 19.90 -11.34
C ALA A 393 -27.44 20.98 -12.38
N ALA A 394 -26.97 22.15 -11.93
CA ALA A 394 -26.61 23.26 -12.82
C ALA A 394 -25.45 22.91 -13.77
N LEU A 395 -24.45 22.17 -13.31
CA LEU A 395 -23.35 21.67 -14.17
C LEU A 395 -23.86 20.67 -15.21
N THR A 396 -24.74 19.76 -14.80
CA THR A 396 -25.36 18.77 -15.70
C THR A 396 -26.18 19.46 -16.79
N GLU A 397 -26.98 20.46 -16.44
CA GLU A 397 -27.75 21.27 -17.40
C GLU A 397 -26.84 22.03 -18.38
N ALA A 398 -25.66 22.45 -17.92
CA ALA A 398 -24.64 23.09 -18.75
C ALA A 398 -23.82 22.08 -19.60
N GLY A 399 -24.07 20.78 -19.49
CA GLY A 399 -23.31 19.74 -20.18
C GLY A 399 -21.88 19.55 -19.66
N VAL A 400 -21.61 19.97 -18.42
CA VAL A 400 -20.31 19.84 -17.77
C VAL A 400 -20.31 18.61 -16.87
N GLU A 401 -19.59 17.58 -17.27
CA GLU A 401 -19.40 16.40 -16.45
C GLU A 401 -18.33 16.64 -15.38
N VAL A 402 -18.64 16.27 -14.14
CA VAL A 402 -17.70 16.33 -13.01
C VAL A 402 -17.76 15.03 -12.22
N HIS A 403 -16.58 14.47 -11.97
CA HIS A 403 -16.38 13.36 -11.05
C HIS A 403 -16.28 13.85 -9.61
N ASN A 404 -15.53 14.94 -9.38
CA ASN A 404 -15.38 15.54 -8.07
C ASN A 404 -16.18 16.85 -7.98
N LEU A 405 -16.98 16.97 -6.92
CA LEU A 405 -17.68 18.20 -6.56
C LEU A 405 -17.77 18.28 -5.05
N ARG A 406 -17.29 19.37 -4.47
CA ARG A 406 -17.42 19.67 -3.03
C ARG A 406 -17.80 21.13 -2.86
N VAL A 407 -18.77 21.41 -2.00
CA VAL A 407 -19.05 22.79 -1.57
C VAL A 407 -18.50 22.95 -0.16
N ARG A 408 -17.37 23.65 -0.03
CA ARG A 408 -16.74 23.95 1.25
C ARG A 408 -17.44 25.11 1.94
N ASP A 409 -17.69 24.96 3.21
CA ASP A 409 -18.33 25.94 4.07
C ASP A 409 -17.26 26.64 4.93
N LEU A 410 -17.00 27.90 4.61
CA LEU A 410 -16.01 28.74 5.29
C LEU A 410 -16.65 29.66 6.34
N GLY A 411 -17.87 29.34 6.81
CA GLY A 411 -18.66 30.19 7.69
C GLY A 411 -19.77 30.91 6.93
N GLU A 412 -19.49 32.07 6.34
CA GLU A 412 -20.47 32.84 5.56
C GLU A 412 -20.37 32.59 4.05
N THR A 413 -19.16 32.30 3.56
CA THR A 413 -18.85 32.06 2.15
C THR A 413 -18.76 30.56 1.86
N ALA A 414 -19.30 30.15 0.72
CA ALA A 414 -19.07 28.83 0.15
C ALA A 414 -17.94 28.87 -0.88
N ARG A 415 -17.12 27.82 -0.92
CA ARG A 415 -16.13 27.60 -1.98
C ARG A 415 -16.42 26.29 -2.69
N LEU A 416 -16.70 26.38 -3.99
CA LEU A 416 -16.90 25.23 -4.86
C LEU A 416 -15.55 24.68 -5.33
N GLU A 417 -15.33 23.39 -5.10
CA GLU A 417 -14.23 22.62 -5.67
C GLU A 417 -14.80 21.61 -6.67
N VAL A 418 -14.31 21.65 -7.92
CA VAL A 418 -14.64 20.69 -8.98
C VAL A 418 -13.35 20.15 -9.61
N ASP A 419 -13.43 19.14 -10.48
CA ASP A 419 -12.27 18.69 -11.26
C ASP A 419 -11.55 19.88 -11.93
N ALA A 420 -10.21 19.88 -11.92
CA ALA A 420 -9.41 21.02 -12.39
C ALA A 420 -9.77 21.45 -13.84
N ALA A 421 -10.09 20.48 -14.70
CA ALA A 421 -10.52 20.73 -16.07
C ALA A 421 -11.91 21.41 -16.17
N ALA A 422 -12.76 21.27 -15.16
CA ALA A 422 -14.10 21.83 -15.11
C ALA A 422 -14.16 23.23 -14.48
N VAL A 423 -13.08 23.69 -13.81
CA VAL A 423 -13.05 24.99 -13.11
C VAL A 423 -13.43 26.15 -14.05
N ALA A 424 -12.84 26.20 -15.25
CA ALA A 424 -13.11 27.25 -16.22
C ALA A 424 -14.51 27.16 -16.86
N LEU A 425 -15.21 26.03 -16.69
CA LEU A 425 -16.54 25.77 -17.23
C LEU A 425 -17.65 26.11 -16.23
N VAL A 426 -17.30 26.45 -14.98
CA VAL A 426 -18.28 26.82 -13.96
C VAL A 426 -18.88 28.18 -14.28
N GLY A 427 -20.14 28.17 -14.71
CA GLY A 427 -20.91 29.39 -15.00
C GLY A 427 -21.55 30.02 -13.75
N PRO A 428 -22.07 31.25 -13.87
CA PRO A 428 -22.74 31.96 -12.78
C PRO A 428 -23.92 31.19 -12.16
N SER A 429 -24.66 30.42 -12.96
CA SER A 429 -25.80 29.61 -12.51
C SER A 429 -25.44 28.60 -11.42
N VAL A 430 -24.22 28.06 -11.44
CA VAL A 430 -23.73 27.12 -10.44
C VAL A 430 -23.53 27.83 -9.10
N LEU A 431 -22.93 29.02 -9.12
CA LEU A 431 -22.73 29.83 -7.92
C LEU A 431 -24.05 30.35 -7.36
N ASP A 432 -25.00 30.69 -8.23
CA ASP A 432 -26.34 31.10 -7.81
C ASP A 432 -27.11 29.96 -7.14
N ALA A 433 -26.98 28.72 -7.62
CA ALA A 433 -27.55 27.55 -6.96
C ALA A 433 -26.98 27.35 -5.54
N ILE A 434 -25.68 27.59 -5.36
CA ILE A 434 -25.02 27.54 -4.04
C ILE A 434 -25.55 28.65 -3.12
N ARG A 435 -25.69 29.89 -3.61
CA ARG A 435 -26.27 31.00 -2.84
C ARG A 435 -27.71 30.70 -2.42
N GLN A 436 -28.52 30.16 -3.32
CA GLN A 436 -29.90 29.74 -3.05
C GLN A 436 -30.01 28.66 -1.96
N ALA A 437 -28.96 27.86 -1.74
CA ALA A 437 -28.92 26.86 -0.68
C ALA A 437 -28.75 27.45 0.74
N GLY A 438 -28.37 28.73 0.84
CA GLY A 438 -28.27 29.48 2.11
C GLY A 438 -26.90 30.07 2.42
N PHE A 439 -26.05 30.28 1.41
CA PHE A 439 -24.74 30.96 1.56
C PHE A 439 -24.83 32.43 1.14
N ALA A 440 -24.16 33.31 1.87
CA ALA A 440 -24.14 34.75 1.57
C ALA A 440 -23.36 35.04 0.29
N ASP A 441 -22.26 34.32 0.09
CA ASP A 441 -21.46 34.38 -1.12
C ASP A 441 -20.95 32.99 -1.52
N ALA A 442 -20.59 32.84 -2.79
CA ALA A 442 -20.08 31.61 -3.37
C ALA A 442 -18.98 31.94 -4.39
N GLU A 443 -17.84 31.26 -4.25
CA GLU A 443 -16.69 31.34 -5.16
C GLU A 443 -16.29 29.95 -5.65
N VAL A 444 -15.48 29.90 -6.73
CA VAL A 444 -14.87 28.65 -7.22
C VAL A 444 -13.40 28.64 -6.80
N ASP A 445 -12.92 27.52 -6.27
CA ASP A 445 -11.48 27.34 -6.04
C ASP A 445 -10.76 27.28 -7.41
N PRO A 446 -9.84 28.22 -7.73
CA PRO A 446 -9.14 28.23 -9.02
C PRO A 446 -8.23 27.02 -9.22
N LEU A 447 -7.83 26.34 -8.15
CA LEU A 447 -7.01 25.13 -8.19
C LEU A 447 -7.85 23.85 -8.35
N GLY A 448 -9.18 23.96 -8.26
CA GLY A 448 -10.09 22.82 -8.28
C GLY A 448 -9.97 21.91 -7.05
N PHE A 449 -10.60 20.74 -7.15
CA PHE A 449 -10.66 19.75 -6.10
C PHE A 449 -9.28 19.18 -5.79
N ARG A 450 -8.92 19.24 -4.50
CA ARG A 450 -7.72 18.61 -3.95
C ARG A 450 -8.10 17.85 -2.70
N SER A 451 -7.70 16.58 -2.62
CA SER A 451 -7.91 15.79 -1.40
C SER A 451 -7.18 16.46 -0.23
N GLY A 452 -7.88 16.68 0.88
CA GLY A 452 -7.30 17.33 2.06
C GLY A 452 -7.12 18.85 1.96
N SER A 453 -7.72 19.54 0.98
CA SER A 453 -7.62 21.02 0.84
C SER A 453 -7.92 21.79 2.13
N MET A 454 -8.88 21.32 2.93
CA MET A 454 -9.24 21.94 4.21
C MET A 454 -8.16 21.82 5.29
N ASN A 455 -7.25 20.86 5.18
CA ASN A 455 -6.13 20.69 6.12
C ASN A 455 -5.07 21.78 5.92
N GLU A 456 -4.98 22.37 4.72
CA GLU A 456 -4.08 23.50 4.41
C GLU A 456 -4.43 24.75 5.23
N LEU A 457 -5.64 24.82 5.78
CA LEU A 457 -6.13 25.93 6.60
C LEU A 457 -5.79 25.77 8.10
N LEU A 458 -5.23 24.63 8.51
CA LEU A 458 -4.85 24.39 9.90
C LEU A 458 -3.48 25.01 10.24
N PRO A 459 -3.20 25.31 11.52
CA PRO A 459 -1.91 25.87 11.95
C PRO A 459 -0.70 24.95 11.68
N ASP A 460 -0.93 23.64 11.56
CA ASP A 460 0.09 22.62 11.27
C ASP A 460 -0.45 21.61 10.22
N PRO A 461 -0.48 21.97 8.93
CA PRO A 461 -1.09 21.15 7.88
C PRO A 461 -0.45 19.77 7.71
N GLU A 462 0.86 19.65 7.95
CA GLU A 462 1.63 18.40 7.78
C GLU A 462 1.19 17.33 8.77
N ARG A 463 0.78 17.72 9.98
CA ARG A 463 0.23 16.77 10.98
C ARG A 463 -1.06 16.09 10.54
N PHE A 464 -1.85 16.73 9.67
CA PHE A 464 -3.17 16.26 9.25
C PHE A 464 -3.18 15.67 7.84
N ARG A 465 -2.04 15.64 7.14
CA ARG A 465 -1.90 15.03 5.81
C ARG A 465 -1.91 13.50 5.85
#